data_AF-A0AAD5DFB6-F1
#
_entry.id   AF-A0AAD5DFB6-F1
#
_cell.length_a   1.000
_cell.length_b   1.000
_cell.length_c   1.000
_cell.angle_alpha   90.00
_cell.angle_beta   90.00
_cell.angle_gamma   90.00
#
_symmetry.space_group_name_H-M   'P 1'
#
loop_
_entity.id
_entity.type
_entity.pdbx_description
1 polymer ?
#
loop_
_entity_poly.entity_id
_entity_poly.type
_entity_poly.pdbx_seq_one_letter_code
_entity_poly.pdbx_strand_id
1 'polypeptide(L)'
;MNAQALKKFVEENRKLIIQHDDLLTRSEEWEDECLSYERDIEALMDFGNQAHERAEEAECRVRCLQDETSKLWEELKSFKQLSEGECTENFLIDTLISSLINTEEVASASHSFLEANSQVDVCEKMLEIWDSLTPSAHHILALASEVKNLQKDKDMLRMNLIKAEEEVEALFDENNALDEEYTRLTNLLDSEGIHVSGSIKNFKRKSSSAVEKNNDFSDAAGSPRKLLSRCYITQSPCNLI
;
A
#
# COMPACT_ATOMS: atom_id res chain seq x y z
N MET A 1 18.83 87.79 94.90
CA MET A 1 19.22 86.56 94.18
C MET A 1 20.56 86.08 94.71
N ASN A 2 20.71 84.79 94.97
CA ASN A 2 21.97 84.19 95.41
C ASN A 2 22.82 83.81 94.17
N ALA A 3 24.09 84.19 94.12
CA ALA A 3 25.01 83.90 93.01
C ALA A 3 25.11 82.39 92.69
N GLN A 4 24.96 81.53 93.71
CA GLN A 4 24.96 80.08 93.52
C GLN A 4 23.72 79.56 92.77
N ALA A 5 22.56 80.21 92.96
CA ALA A 5 21.33 79.87 92.24
C ALA A 5 21.43 80.28 90.75
N LEU A 6 22.01 81.44 90.47
CA LEU A 6 22.23 81.91 89.10
C LEU A 6 23.20 80.98 88.34
N LYS A 7 24.29 80.54 88.97
CA LYS A 7 25.24 79.59 88.37
C LYS A 7 24.58 78.25 88.01
N LYS A 8 23.73 77.71 88.89
CA LYS A 8 22.97 76.48 88.60
C LYS A 8 22.02 76.66 87.42
N PHE A 9 21.30 77.78 87.38
CA PHE A 9 20.39 78.10 86.27
C PHE A 9 21.11 78.22 84.93
N VAL A 10 22.29 78.85 84.89
CA VAL A 10 23.11 78.95 83.68
C VAL A 10 23.60 77.57 83.21
N GLU A 11 24.03 76.70 84.14
CA GLU A 11 24.45 75.34 83.80
C GLU A 11 23.28 74.49 83.27
N GLU A 12 22.11 74.60 83.90
CA GLU A 12 20.89 73.91 83.46
C GLU A 12 20.44 74.39 82.08
N ASN A 13 20.44 75.70 81.82
CA ASN A 13 20.13 76.22 80.49
C ASN A 13 21.14 75.77 79.44
N ARG A 14 22.44 75.75 79.78
CA ARG A 14 23.47 75.22 78.87
C ARG A 14 23.23 73.74 78.57
N LYS A 15 22.85 72.95 79.57
CA LYS A 15 22.49 71.54 79.39
C LYS A 15 21.25 71.39 78.50
N LEU A 16 20.22 72.21 78.70
CA LEU A 16 19.02 72.19 77.88
C LEU A 16 19.30 72.55 76.42
N ILE A 17 20.20 73.51 76.16
CA ILE A 17 20.62 73.84 74.80
C ILE A 17 21.28 72.64 74.13
N ILE A 18 22.23 71.98 74.80
CA ILE A 18 22.87 70.77 74.26
C ILE A 18 21.85 69.67 73.97
N GLN A 19 20.93 69.41 74.90
CA GLN A 19 19.88 68.40 74.71
C GLN A 19 18.92 68.74 73.58
N HIS A 20 18.62 70.03 73.38
CA HIS A 20 17.79 70.50 72.28
C HIS A 20 18.49 70.29 70.93
N ASP A 21 19.78 70.62 70.84
CA ASP A 21 20.57 70.43 69.64
C ASP A 21 20.72 68.93 69.30
N ASP A 22 20.98 68.08 70.31
CA ASP A 22 21.03 66.63 70.14
C ASP A 22 19.68 66.06 69.64
N LEU A 23 18.55 66.55 70.16
CA LEU A 23 17.22 66.15 69.71
C LEU A 23 16.92 66.61 68.28
N LEU A 24 17.37 67.80 67.88
CA LEU A 24 17.23 68.27 66.51
C LEU A 24 18.01 67.39 65.54
N THR A 25 19.28 67.11 65.83
CA THR A 25 20.08 66.20 65.00
C THR A 25 19.43 64.83 64.90
N ARG A 26 18.91 64.30 66.02
CA ARG A 26 18.21 63.02 66.02
C ARG A 26 16.92 63.08 65.18
N SER A 27 16.18 64.19 65.23
CA SER A 27 14.97 64.39 64.41
C SER A 27 15.30 64.36 62.92
N GLU A 28 16.35 65.06 62.50
CA GLU A 28 16.82 65.07 61.11
C GLU A 28 17.20 63.64 60.64
N GLU A 29 17.91 62.87 61.49
CA GLU A 29 18.25 61.47 61.18
C GLU A 29 17.01 60.60 60.95
N TRP A 30 15.96 60.77 61.77
CA TRP A 30 14.71 60.02 61.60
C TRP A 30 13.95 60.43 60.35
N GLU A 31 13.98 61.71 59.97
CA GLU A 31 13.36 62.19 58.73
C GLU A 31 14.04 61.59 57.50
N ASP A 32 15.37 61.56 57.48
CA ASP A 32 16.16 60.91 56.42
C ASP A 32 15.86 59.41 56.33
N GLU A 33 15.73 58.73 57.49
CA GLU A 33 15.38 57.32 57.55
C GLU A 33 13.97 57.06 57.01
N CYS A 34 12.98 57.89 57.36
CA CYS A 34 11.62 57.79 56.82
C CYS A 34 11.59 57.95 55.30
N LEU A 35 12.32 58.93 54.76
CA LEU A 35 12.45 59.13 53.31
C LEU A 35 13.16 57.96 52.61
N SER A 36 14.03 57.22 53.30
CA SER A 36 14.60 55.98 52.77
C SER A 36 13.55 54.88 52.69
N TYR A 37 12.76 54.69 53.75
CA TYR A 37 11.71 53.67 53.74
C TYR A 37 10.60 53.96 52.72
N GLU A 38 10.24 55.22 52.51
CA GLU A 38 9.30 55.59 51.45
C GLU A 38 9.81 55.19 50.06
N ARG A 39 11.09 55.46 49.77
CA ARG A 39 11.74 55.04 48.52
C ARG A 39 11.80 53.52 48.38
N ASP A 40 12.10 52.80 49.45
CA ASP A 40 12.14 51.34 49.44
C ASP A 40 10.75 50.74 49.19
N ILE A 41 9.69 51.31 49.78
CA ILE A 41 8.31 50.90 49.54
C ILE A 41 7.91 51.11 48.08
N GLU A 42 8.25 52.26 47.50
CA GLU A 42 8.00 52.54 46.08
C GLU A 42 8.73 51.56 45.17
N ALA A 43 10.02 51.30 45.43
CA ALA A 43 10.81 50.32 44.67
C ALA A 43 10.23 48.89 44.78
N LEU A 44 9.74 48.50 45.95
CA LEU A 44 9.07 47.20 46.15
C LEU A 44 7.74 47.12 45.39
N MET A 45 7.00 48.22 45.30
CA MET A 45 5.76 48.26 44.52
C MET A 45 6.04 48.08 43.03
N ASP A 46 7.03 48.79 42.50
CA ASP A 46 7.45 48.66 41.10
C ASP A 46 7.95 47.26 40.77
N PHE A 47 8.75 46.68 41.68
CA PHE A 47 9.19 45.30 41.55
C PHE A 47 8.00 44.33 41.52
N GLY A 48 7.02 44.52 42.40
CA GLY A 48 5.78 43.74 42.43
C GLY A 48 5.01 43.82 41.12
N ASN A 49 4.84 45.02 40.56
CA ASN A 49 4.16 45.23 39.28
C ASN A 49 4.87 44.51 38.13
N GLN A 50 6.20 44.65 38.03
CA GLN A 50 7.01 43.97 37.01
C GLN A 50 7.02 42.44 37.16
N ALA A 51 6.99 41.94 38.39
CA ALA A 51 6.89 40.51 38.65
C ALA A 51 5.52 39.97 38.24
N HIS A 52 4.45 40.71 38.53
CA HIS A 52 3.09 40.33 38.14
C HIS A 52 2.88 40.33 36.63
N GLU A 53 3.33 41.38 35.93
CA GLU A 53 3.24 41.47 34.46
C GLU A 53 3.97 40.29 33.79
N ARG A 54 5.20 39.98 34.23
CA ARG A 54 5.95 38.81 33.72
C ARG A 54 5.24 37.48 33.99
N ALA A 55 4.56 37.36 35.13
CA ALA A 55 3.78 36.17 35.43
C ALA A 55 2.57 36.04 34.50
N GLU A 56 1.81 37.13 34.28
CA GLU A 56 0.68 37.13 33.35
C GLU A 56 1.10 36.83 31.90
N GLU A 57 2.21 37.40 31.43
CA GLU A 57 2.75 37.11 30.10
C GLU A 57 3.10 35.62 29.93
N ALA A 58 3.75 35.04 30.94
CA ALA A 58 4.11 33.63 30.94
C ALA A 58 2.86 32.73 30.95
N GLU A 59 1.85 33.06 31.76
CA GLU A 59 0.58 32.33 31.80
C GLU A 59 -0.16 32.41 30.46
N CYS A 60 -0.22 33.59 29.84
CA CYS A 60 -0.81 33.77 28.52
C CYS A 60 -0.10 32.91 27.47
N ARG A 61 1.24 32.91 27.46
CA ARG A 61 2.04 32.11 26.53
C ARG A 61 1.81 30.61 26.72
N VAL A 62 1.75 30.13 27.96
CA VAL A 62 1.46 28.71 28.25
C VAL A 62 0.07 28.33 27.75
N ARG A 63 -0.93 29.18 27.97
CA ARG A 63 -2.30 28.93 27.50
C ARG A 63 -2.36 28.84 25.98
N CYS A 64 -1.74 29.77 25.25
CA CYS A 64 -1.69 29.72 23.79
C CYS A 64 -1.02 28.43 23.27
N LEU A 65 0.09 28.02 23.88
CA LEU A 65 0.79 26.79 23.48
C LEU A 65 -0.02 25.53 23.80
N GLN A 66 -0.78 25.52 24.90
CA GLN A 66 -1.69 24.43 25.24
C GLN A 66 -2.81 24.28 24.20
N ASP A 67 -3.41 25.40 23.78
CA ASP A 67 -4.44 25.41 22.75
C ASP A 67 -3.91 24.89 21.40
N GLU A 68 -2.73 25.35 20.98
CA GLU A 68 -2.06 24.87 19.77
C GLU A 68 -1.74 23.37 19.84
N THR A 69 -1.21 22.91 20.99
CA THR A 69 -0.90 21.49 21.20
C THR A 69 -2.16 20.64 21.15
N SER A 70 -3.26 21.10 21.75
CA SER A 70 -4.55 20.41 21.71
C SER A 70 -5.06 20.28 20.27
N LYS A 71 -5.00 21.37 19.50
CA LYS A 71 -5.43 21.37 18.10
C LYS A 71 -4.60 20.41 17.25
N LEU A 72 -3.28 20.43 17.37
CA LEU A 72 -2.40 19.51 16.64
C LEU A 72 -2.66 18.05 17.02
N TRP A 73 -2.99 17.78 18.29
CA TRP A 73 -3.33 16.44 18.72
C TRP A 73 -4.65 15.95 18.12
N GLU A 74 -5.66 16.82 18.03
CA GLU A 74 -6.93 16.52 17.35
C GLU A 74 -6.73 16.27 15.85
N GLU A 75 -5.93 17.09 15.18
CA GLU A 75 -5.56 16.89 13.78
C GLU A 75 -4.85 15.54 13.59
N LEU A 76 -3.82 15.25 14.39
CA LEU A 76 -3.09 13.98 14.34
C LEU A 76 -4.01 12.77 14.56
N LYS A 77 -4.94 12.88 15.52
CA LYS A 77 -5.93 11.84 15.78
C LYS A 77 -6.85 11.64 14.57
N SER A 78 -7.27 12.71 13.90
CA SER A 78 -8.08 12.62 12.69
C SER A 78 -7.33 11.94 11.54
N PHE A 79 -6.06 12.28 11.32
CA PHE A 79 -5.21 11.62 10.33
C PHE A 79 -5.03 10.12 10.62
N LYS A 80 -4.83 9.77 11.90
CA LYS A 80 -4.73 8.38 12.32
C LYS A 80 -6.01 7.61 12.04
N GLN A 81 -7.18 8.17 12.34
CA GLN A 81 -8.47 7.52 12.07
C GLN A 81 -8.71 7.33 10.57
N LEU A 82 -8.32 8.31 9.74
CA LEU A 82 -8.38 8.18 8.28
C LEU A 82 -7.49 7.04 7.78
N SER A 83 -6.26 6.96 8.30
CA SER A 83 -5.28 5.92 7.95
C SER A 83 -5.69 4.53 8.46
N GLU A 84 -6.28 4.42 9.65
CA GLU A 84 -6.77 3.13 10.18
C GLU A 84 -7.90 2.55 9.31
N GLY A 85 -8.75 3.41 8.73
CA GLY A 85 -9.77 2.99 7.75
C GLY A 85 -9.15 2.36 6.50
N GLU A 86 -8.21 3.06 5.87
CA GLU A 86 -7.44 2.54 4.71
C GLU A 86 -6.64 1.27 5.06
N CYS A 87 -6.15 1.15 6.30
CA CYS A 87 -5.43 -0.03 6.76
C CYS A 87 -6.31 -1.30 6.78
N THR A 88 -7.60 -1.17 7.13
CA THR A 88 -8.52 -2.33 7.16
C THR A 88 -8.87 -2.82 5.76
N GLU A 89 -9.11 -1.91 4.82
CA GLU A 89 -9.38 -2.26 3.41
C GLU A 89 -8.17 -2.95 2.78
N ASN A 90 -6.98 -2.35 2.91
CA ASN A 90 -5.74 -2.91 2.38
C ASN A 90 -5.45 -4.30 2.96
N PHE A 91 -5.69 -4.50 4.27
CA PHE A 91 -5.54 -5.81 4.89
C PHE A 91 -6.53 -6.86 4.35
N LEU A 92 -7.78 -6.50 4.13
CA LEU A 92 -8.78 -7.40 3.54
C LEU A 92 -8.44 -7.76 2.10
N ILE A 93 -7.99 -6.77 1.32
CA ILE A 93 -7.52 -6.97 -0.06
C ILE A 93 -6.30 -7.90 -0.06
N ASP A 94 -5.31 -7.65 0.80
CA ASP A 94 -4.12 -8.49 0.92
C ASP A 94 -4.49 -9.93 1.29
N THR A 95 -5.40 -10.09 2.25
CA THR A 95 -5.88 -11.41 2.69
C THR A 95 -6.61 -12.15 1.57
N LEU A 96 -7.49 -11.45 0.85
CA LEU A 96 -8.24 -12.01 -0.27
C LEU A 96 -7.30 -12.45 -1.39
N ILE A 97 -6.36 -11.61 -1.79
CA ILE A 97 -5.45 -11.90 -2.89
C ILE A 97 -4.46 -13.01 -2.51
N SER A 98 -3.95 -13.01 -1.28
CA SER A 98 -3.09 -14.09 -0.77
C SER A 98 -3.82 -15.45 -0.73
N SER A 99 -5.15 -15.47 -0.61
CA SER A 99 -5.95 -16.70 -0.72
C SER A 99 -6.14 -17.17 -2.16
N LEU A 100 -5.99 -16.29 -3.15
CA LEU A 100 -6.25 -16.58 -4.57
C LEU A 100 -4.97 -16.94 -5.33
N ILE A 101 -3.81 -16.44 -4.90
CA ILE A 101 -2.54 -16.57 -5.61
C ILE A 101 -1.53 -17.30 -4.74
N ASN A 102 -0.71 -18.15 -5.35
CA ASN A 102 0.42 -18.76 -4.66
C ASN A 102 1.48 -17.69 -4.35
N THR A 103 1.69 -17.38 -3.07
CA THR A 103 2.54 -16.30 -2.59
C THR A 103 4.03 -16.49 -2.89
N GLU A 104 4.47 -17.72 -3.17
CA GLU A 104 5.88 -18.09 -3.31
C GLU A 104 6.54 -17.49 -4.58
N GLU A 105 5.76 -17.23 -5.63
CA GLU A 105 6.26 -16.70 -6.92
C GLU A 105 5.91 -15.23 -7.17
N VAL A 106 5.10 -14.61 -6.30
CA VAL A 106 4.57 -13.25 -6.49
C VAL A 106 5.70 -12.23 -6.63
N ALA A 107 6.67 -12.23 -5.72
CA ALA A 107 7.75 -11.25 -5.75
C ALA A 107 8.57 -11.32 -7.05
N SER A 108 8.95 -12.54 -7.48
CA SER A 108 9.69 -12.74 -8.72
C SER A 108 8.88 -12.40 -9.97
N ALA A 109 7.60 -12.79 -10.02
CA ALA A 109 6.73 -12.55 -11.16
C ALA A 109 6.45 -11.06 -11.35
N SER A 110 6.22 -10.35 -10.25
CA SER A 110 5.96 -8.90 -10.24
C SER A 110 7.19 -8.09 -10.61
N HIS A 111 8.36 -8.42 -10.06
CA HIS A 111 9.60 -7.74 -10.40
C HIS A 111 9.96 -7.96 -11.87
N SER A 112 9.88 -9.22 -12.34
CA SER A 112 10.15 -9.55 -13.75
C SER A 112 9.17 -8.86 -14.71
N PHE A 113 7.90 -8.71 -14.29
CA PHE A 113 6.91 -7.97 -15.06
C PHE A 113 7.29 -6.50 -15.21
N LEU A 114 7.63 -5.82 -14.11
CA LEU A 114 8.02 -4.42 -14.16
C LEU A 114 9.28 -4.23 -15.02
N GLU A 115 10.29 -5.10 -14.84
CA GLU A 115 11.54 -5.04 -15.61
C GLU A 115 11.31 -5.20 -17.12
N ALA A 116 10.48 -6.18 -17.50
CA ALA A 116 10.08 -6.41 -18.90
C ALA A 116 9.22 -5.28 -19.49
N ASN A 117 8.66 -4.40 -18.65
CA ASN A 117 7.85 -3.26 -19.05
C ASN A 117 8.48 -1.90 -18.65
N SER A 118 9.77 -1.87 -18.33
CA SER A 118 10.49 -0.66 -17.89
C SER A 118 10.47 0.51 -18.87
N GLN A 119 10.17 0.27 -20.15
CA GLN A 119 9.95 1.33 -21.14
C GLN A 119 8.69 2.16 -20.87
N VAL A 120 7.79 1.69 -20.00
CA VAL A 120 6.61 2.43 -19.53
C VAL A 120 7.02 3.20 -18.27
N ASP A 121 6.97 4.54 -18.31
CA ASP A 121 7.36 5.45 -17.22
C ASP A 121 6.78 5.06 -15.84
N VAL A 122 5.53 4.56 -15.81
CA VAL A 122 4.90 4.10 -14.57
C VAL A 122 5.58 2.84 -14.02
N CYS A 123 5.97 1.89 -14.88
CA CYS A 123 6.65 0.67 -14.47
C CYS A 123 8.08 0.96 -13.99
N GLU A 124 8.77 1.91 -14.64
CA GLU A 124 10.08 2.41 -14.21
C GLU A 124 10.01 3.03 -12.82
N LYS A 125 9.08 3.96 -12.59
CA LYS A 125 8.86 4.57 -11.27
C LYS A 125 8.49 3.55 -10.21
N MET A 126 7.67 2.54 -10.54
CA MET A 126 7.33 1.47 -9.60
C MET A 126 8.53 0.59 -9.24
N LEU A 127 9.49 0.40 -10.15
CA LEU A 127 10.78 -0.27 -9.83
C LEU A 127 11.62 0.57 -8.88
N GLU A 128 11.69 1.89 -9.07
CA GLU A 128 12.46 2.77 -8.18
C GLU A 128 11.97 2.72 -6.72
N ILE A 129 10.66 2.56 -6.53
CA ILE A 129 10.03 2.51 -5.21
C ILE A 129 9.69 1.08 -4.75
N TRP A 130 10.22 0.05 -5.40
CA TRP A 130 9.86 -1.36 -5.21
C TRP A 130 9.77 -1.79 -3.74
N ASP A 131 10.80 -1.50 -2.94
CA ASP A 131 10.88 -1.88 -1.53
C ASP A 131 9.81 -1.20 -0.64
N SER A 132 9.19 -0.12 -1.13
CA SER A 132 8.13 0.62 -0.45
C SER A 132 6.72 0.30 -0.93
N LEU A 133 6.59 -0.53 -1.97
CA LEU A 133 5.29 -0.96 -2.48
C LEU A 133 4.57 -1.83 -1.44
N THR A 134 3.25 -1.66 -1.35
CA THR A 134 2.42 -2.49 -0.47
C THR A 134 2.40 -3.94 -0.96
N PRO A 135 2.12 -4.92 -0.09
CA PRO A 135 1.93 -6.31 -0.51
C PRO A 135 0.85 -6.42 -1.61
N SER A 136 -0.28 -5.73 -1.48
CA SER A 136 -1.35 -5.71 -2.50
C SER A 136 -0.83 -5.27 -3.87
N ALA A 137 0.02 -4.25 -3.93
CA ALA A 137 0.62 -3.78 -5.17
C ALA A 137 1.50 -4.86 -5.81
N HIS A 138 2.30 -5.58 -5.01
CA HIS A 138 3.07 -6.73 -5.49
C HIS A 138 2.15 -7.80 -6.08
N HIS A 139 1.04 -8.14 -5.43
CA HIS A 139 0.13 -9.14 -5.98
C HIS A 139 -0.57 -8.70 -7.27
N ILE A 140 -0.97 -7.43 -7.37
CA ILE A 140 -1.59 -6.87 -8.59
C ILE A 140 -0.61 -6.95 -9.76
N LEU A 141 0.68 -6.68 -9.52
CA LEU A 141 1.71 -6.80 -10.54
C LEU A 141 1.92 -8.25 -11.00
N ALA A 142 1.82 -9.22 -10.09
CA ALA A 142 1.90 -10.64 -10.43
C ALA A 142 0.71 -11.05 -11.30
N LEU A 143 -0.51 -10.63 -10.93
CA LEU A 143 -1.72 -10.82 -11.73
C LEU A 143 -1.57 -10.19 -13.12
N ALA A 144 -1.04 -8.97 -13.22
CA ALA A 144 -0.80 -8.33 -14.51
C ALA A 144 0.17 -9.14 -15.39
N SER A 145 1.18 -9.76 -14.77
CA SER A 145 2.09 -10.71 -15.44
C SER A 145 1.36 -11.92 -16.00
N GLU A 146 0.53 -12.58 -15.19
CA GLU A 146 -0.28 -13.72 -15.61
C GLU A 146 -1.26 -13.36 -16.74
N VAL A 147 -1.96 -12.23 -16.61
CA VAL A 147 -2.88 -11.74 -17.65
C VAL A 147 -2.15 -11.52 -18.98
N LYS A 148 -0.94 -10.95 -18.93
CA LYS A 148 -0.11 -10.74 -20.14
C LYS A 148 0.33 -12.07 -20.77
N ASN A 149 0.65 -13.07 -19.97
CA ASN A 149 1.02 -14.40 -20.47
C ASN A 149 -0.19 -15.13 -21.07
N LEU A 150 -1.33 -15.13 -20.39
CA LEU A 150 -2.58 -15.71 -20.92
C LEU A 150 -3.03 -15.04 -22.22
N GLN A 151 -2.82 -13.73 -22.36
CA GLN A 151 -3.12 -13.03 -23.60
C GLN A 151 -2.25 -13.53 -24.77
N LYS A 152 -0.95 -13.77 -24.54
CA LYS A 152 -0.06 -14.38 -25.55
C LYS A 152 -0.51 -15.79 -25.91
N ASP A 153 -0.81 -16.62 -24.91
CA ASP A 153 -1.26 -18.00 -25.12
C ASP A 153 -2.56 -18.05 -25.93
N LYS A 154 -3.52 -17.17 -25.62
CA LYS A 154 -4.76 -17.03 -26.37
C LYS A 154 -4.51 -16.71 -27.85
N ASP A 155 -3.61 -15.79 -28.14
CA ASP A 155 -3.31 -15.37 -29.50
C ASP A 155 -2.58 -16.48 -30.27
N MET A 156 -1.68 -17.23 -29.62
CA MET A 156 -1.06 -18.43 -30.20
C MET A 156 -2.09 -19.52 -30.49
N LEU A 157 -3.00 -19.81 -29.55
CA LEU A 157 -4.05 -20.81 -29.74
C LEU A 157 -4.99 -20.43 -30.88
N ARG A 158 -5.33 -19.14 -31.03
CA ARG A 158 -6.12 -18.65 -32.17
C ARG A 158 -5.42 -18.90 -33.50
N MET A 159 -4.13 -18.62 -33.60
CA MET A 159 -3.35 -18.88 -34.82
C MET A 159 -3.33 -20.38 -35.16
N ASN A 160 -3.11 -21.23 -34.15
CA ASN A 160 -3.11 -22.68 -34.34
C ASN A 160 -4.48 -23.22 -34.77
N LEU A 161 -5.57 -22.65 -34.24
CA LEU A 161 -6.92 -23.02 -34.63
C LEU A 161 -7.20 -22.66 -36.09
N ILE A 162 -6.89 -21.43 -36.51
CA ILE A 162 -7.04 -20.99 -37.91
C ILE A 162 -6.27 -21.93 -38.85
N LYS A 163 -5.02 -22.24 -38.51
CA LYS A 163 -4.19 -23.15 -39.30
C LYS A 163 -4.77 -24.56 -39.38
N ALA A 164 -5.34 -25.06 -38.28
CA ALA A 164 -5.99 -26.37 -38.27
C ALA A 164 -7.29 -26.38 -39.10
N GLU A 165 -8.05 -25.27 -39.10
CA GLU A 165 -9.23 -25.10 -39.95
C GLU A 165 -8.86 -25.09 -41.45
N GLU A 166 -7.80 -24.36 -41.83
CA GLU A 166 -7.26 -24.35 -43.20
C GLU A 166 -6.79 -25.75 -43.66
N GLU A 167 -6.13 -26.51 -42.78
CA GLU A 167 -5.67 -27.88 -43.09
C GLU A 167 -6.85 -28.84 -43.29
N VAL A 168 -7.91 -28.70 -42.49
CA VAL A 168 -9.13 -29.50 -42.66
C VAL A 168 -9.83 -29.18 -43.99
N GLU A 169 -9.90 -27.90 -44.38
CA GLU A 169 -10.47 -27.49 -45.66
C GLU A 169 -9.68 -28.07 -46.85
N ALA A 170 -8.35 -27.98 -46.82
CA ALA A 170 -7.50 -28.56 -47.84
C ALA A 170 -7.67 -30.09 -47.96
N LEU A 171 -7.75 -30.80 -46.83
CA LEU A 171 -8.00 -32.25 -46.81
C LEU A 171 -9.41 -32.63 -47.28
N PHE A 172 -10.40 -31.78 -47.04
CA PHE A 172 -11.76 -31.98 -47.54
C PHE A 172 -11.80 -31.85 -49.07
N ASP A 173 -11.14 -30.83 -49.62
CA ASP A 173 -11.02 -30.65 -51.07
C ASP A 173 -10.26 -31.81 -51.74
N GLU A 174 -9.16 -32.26 -51.14
CA GLU A 174 -8.41 -33.42 -51.63
C GLU A 174 -9.26 -34.70 -51.61
N ASN A 175 -10.02 -34.95 -50.52
CA ASN A 175 -10.92 -36.09 -50.44
C ASN A 175 -12.04 -36.05 -51.47
N ASN A 176 -12.62 -34.87 -51.74
CA ASN A 176 -13.64 -34.72 -52.78
C ASN A 176 -13.06 -35.02 -54.17
N ALA A 177 -11.86 -34.52 -54.47
CA ALA A 177 -11.18 -34.81 -55.73
C ALA A 177 -10.88 -36.31 -55.89
N LEU A 178 -10.45 -36.98 -54.81
CA LEU A 178 -10.24 -38.42 -54.80
C LEU A 178 -11.54 -39.22 -54.99
N ASP A 179 -12.66 -38.77 -54.40
CA ASP A 179 -13.97 -39.42 -54.56
C ASP A 179 -14.50 -39.30 -55.99
N GLU A 180 -14.27 -38.15 -56.64
CA GLU A 180 -14.57 -37.95 -58.07
C GLU A 180 -13.76 -38.93 -58.95
N GLU A 181 -12.46 -39.05 -58.72
CA GLU A 181 -11.59 -39.98 -59.48
C GLU A 181 -11.95 -41.45 -59.21
N TYR A 182 -12.23 -41.81 -57.95
CA TYR A 182 -12.70 -43.15 -57.60
C TYR A 182 -14.01 -43.51 -58.30
N THR A 183 -14.95 -42.57 -58.35
CA THR A 183 -16.23 -42.72 -59.05
C THR A 183 -16.00 -42.88 -60.56
N ARG A 184 -15.11 -42.08 -61.17
CA ARG A 184 -14.73 -42.21 -62.59
C ARG A 184 -14.14 -43.58 -62.90
N LEU A 185 -13.18 -44.07 -62.10
CA LEU A 185 -12.55 -45.37 -62.27
C LEU A 185 -13.56 -46.52 -62.15
N THR A 186 -14.48 -46.43 -61.19
CA THR A 186 -15.52 -47.45 -60.98
C THR A 186 -16.43 -47.54 -62.21
N ASN A 187 -16.87 -46.39 -62.74
CA ASN A 187 -17.68 -46.35 -63.96
C ASN A 187 -16.92 -46.87 -65.20
N LEU A 188 -15.60 -46.67 -65.27
CA LEU A 188 -14.73 -47.24 -66.31
C LEU A 188 -14.68 -48.77 -66.22
N LEU A 189 -14.49 -49.34 -65.03
CA LEU A 189 -14.54 -50.80 -64.83
C LEU A 189 -15.89 -51.40 -65.23
N ASP A 190 -16.98 -50.71 -64.86
CA ASP A 190 -18.33 -51.16 -65.19
C ASP A 190 -18.63 -51.06 -66.71
N SER A 191 -17.99 -50.13 -67.43
CA SER A 191 -18.17 -49.92 -68.87
C SER A 191 -17.18 -50.70 -69.76
N GLU A 192 -16.00 -51.09 -69.27
CA GLU A 192 -15.04 -51.95 -69.98
C GLU A 192 -15.41 -53.44 -69.97
N GLY A 193 -16.47 -53.85 -69.27
CA GLY A 193 -17.07 -55.18 -69.46
C GLY A 193 -16.13 -56.37 -69.18
N ILE A 194 -15.19 -56.25 -68.24
CA ILE A 194 -14.45 -57.42 -67.75
C ILE A 194 -15.26 -58.07 -66.63
N HIS A 195 -16.15 -58.99 -67.01
CA HIS A 195 -16.63 -60.07 -66.14
C HIS A 195 -15.44 -60.94 -65.69
N VAL A 196 -14.73 -60.57 -64.62
CA VAL A 196 -14.04 -61.58 -63.79
C VAL A 196 -15.02 -62.00 -62.71
N SER A 197 -15.64 -63.16 -62.95
CA SER A 197 -16.37 -63.94 -61.96
C SER A 197 -15.55 -64.08 -60.67
N GLY A 198 -16.03 -63.46 -59.59
CA GLY A 198 -15.39 -63.46 -58.28
C GLY A 198 -16.41 -63.28 -57.16
N SER A 199 -17.37 -64.20 -57.10
CA SER A 199 -18.40 -64.33 -56.07
C SER A 199 -17.86 -64.20 -54.65
N ILE A 200 -18.18 -63.13 -53.91
CA ILE A 200 -18.33 -63.14 -52.45
C ILE A 200 -19.52 -62.27 -52.01
N LYS A 201 -20.67 -62.95 -51.93
CA LYS A 201 -21.74 -62.84 -50.93
C LYS A 201 -21.93 -61.51 -50.17
N ASN A 202 -23.03 -60.84 -50.52
CA ASN A 202 -24.06 -60.26 -49.63
C ASN A 202 -23.79 -60.27 -48.12
N PHE A 203 -23.70 -59.08 -47.50
CA PHE A 203 -24.28 -58.84 -46.18
C PHE A 203 -25.01 -57.50 -46.12
N LYS A 204 -26.32 -57.59 -46.33
CA LYS A 204 -27.31 -56.55 -46.09
C LYS A 204 -27.68 -56.58 -44.59
N ARG A 205 -27.36 -55.53 -43.83
CA ARG A 205 -27.95 -55.23 -42.50
C ARG A 205 -28.09 -53.70 -42.43
N LYS A 206 -29.20 -53.11 -42.91
CA LYS A 206 -30.48 -52.89 -42.21
C LYS A 206 -30.28 -52.02 -40.95
N SER A 207 -30.45 -50.72 -41.13
CA SER A 207 -30.69 -49.74 -40.07
C SER A 207 -31.97 -50.08 -39.31
N SER A 208 -31.92 -50.00 -37.99
CA SER A 208 -33.09 -49.85 -37.13
C SER A 208 -32.71 -49.02 -35.91
N SER A 209 -33.28 -47.82 -35.85
CA SER A 209 -33.46 -47.04 -34.64
C SER A 209 -34.53 -47.68 -33.75
N ALA A 210 -34.32 -47.68 -32.43
CA ALA A 210 -35.37 -47.54 -31.43
C ALA A 210 -34.75 -47.33 -30.03
N VAL A 211 -35.13 -46.20 -29.45
CA VAL A 211 -35.00 -45.81 -28.05
C VAL A 211 -35.87 -46.71 -27.17
N GLU A 212 -35.35 -47.19 -26.02
CA GLU A 212 -36.10 -47.18 -24.74
C GLU A 212 -35.22 -47.50 -23.51
N LYS A 213 -35.09 -46.46 -22.69
CA LYS A 213 -35.08 -46.39 -21.21
C LYS A 213 -34.52 -47.55 -20.36
N ASN A 214 -33.54 -47.14 -19.54
CA ASN A 214 -33.39 -47.36 -18.10
C ASN A 214 -33.09 -48.80 -17.62
N ASN A 215 -31.86 -49.00 -17.15
CA ASN A 215 -31.61 -49.61 -15.84
C ASN A 215 -30.32 -49.01 -15.26
N ASP A 216 -30.51 -48.39 -14.10
CA ASP A 216 -29.55 -47.86 -13.16
C ASP A 216 -28.86 -49.03 -12.43
N PHE A 217 -27.52 -49.07 -12.38
CA PHE A 217 -26.75 -49.78 -11.34
C PHE A 217 -25.29 -49.31 -11.36
N SER A 218 -24.88 -48.82 -10.19
CA SER A 218 -23.58 -48.23 -9.87
C SER A 218 -22.40 -49.20 -9.91
N ASP A 219 -21.27 -48.64 -10.33
CA ASP A 219 -19.91 -48.76 -9.78
C ASP A 219 -19.23 -50.14 -9.71
N ALA A 220 -18.30 -50.39 -10.63
CA ALA A 220 -16.94 -50.88 -10.34
C ALA A 220 -16.05 -50.94 -11.60
N ALA A 221 -14.99 -50.12 -11.58
CA ALA A 221 -13.67 -50.31 -12.20
C ALA A 221 -13.56 -50.46 -13.75
N GLY A 222 -13.44 -49.32 -14.43
CA GLY A 222 -12.96 -49.20 -15.81
C GLY A 222 -11.48 -48.78 -15.90
N SER A 223 -10.69 -49.60 -16.59
CA SER A 223 -9.30 -49.35 -17.03
C SER A 223 -9.17 -48.12 -17.94
N PRO A 224 -7.96 -47.52 -18.05
CA PRO A 224 -7.52 -47.08 -19.36
C PRO A 224 -6.13 -47.61 -19.74
N ARG A 225 -6.06 -48.11 -20.99
CA ARG A 225 -4.83 -48.43 -21.70
C ARG A 225 -4.09 -47.14 -22.09
N LYS A 226 -2.78 -47.17 -21.86
CA LYS A 226 -1.66 -46.31 -22.32
C LYS A 226 -1.94 -45.23 -23.37
N LEU A 227 -1.55 -43.99 -23.07
CA LEU A 227 -1.10 -42.99 -24.05
C LEU A 227 0.44 -43.03 -24.16
N LEU A 228 0.91 -42.87 -25.39
CA LEU A 228 2.30 -43.00 -25.83
C LEU A 228 3.11 -41.72 -25.52
N SER A 229 4.28 -41.95 -24.93
CA SER A 229 5.56 -41.22 -24.99
C SER A 229 5.60 -39.70 -25.25
N ARG A 230 6.17 -39.04 -24.23
CA ARG A 230 6.82 -37.73 -24.19
C ARG A 230 8.01 -37.63 -25.17
N CYS A 231 7.94 -36.73 -26.14
CA CYS A 231 9.11 -36.32 -26.92
C CYS A 231 9.91 -35.27 -26.13
N TYR A 232 11.10 -35.65 -25.67
CA TYR A 232 12.12 -34.70 -25.22
C TYR A 232 12.77 -34.08 -26.46
N ILE A 233 12.63 -32.77 -26.64
CA ILE A 233 13.51 -32.02 -27.54
C ILE A 233 14.86 -31.95 -26.84
N THR A 234 15.83 -32.65 -27.40
CA THR A 234 17.24 -32.57 -27.03
C THR A 234 17.76 -31.17 -27.37
N GLN A 235 18.19 -30.44 -26.35
CA GLN A 235 19.16 -29.36 -26.50
C GLN A 235 20.40 -29.88 -27.25
N SER A 236 20.88 -29.10 -28.22
CA SER A 236 22.30 -29.10 -28.55
C SER A 236 22.84 -27.68 -28.34
N PRO A 237 23.96 -27.53 -27.61
CA PRO A 237 24.62 -26.25 -27.34
C PRO A 237 25.65 -25.92 -28.44
N CYS A 238 26.08 -24.65 -28.49
CA CYS A 238 27.31 -24.08 -29.13
C CYS A 238 26.93 -22.71 -29.76
N ASN A 239 27.59 -21.57 -29.58
CA ASN A 239 28.88 -21.17 -29.00
C ASN A 239 28.79 -19.66 -28.67
N LEU A 240 29.37 -19.17 -27.57
CA LEU A 240 30.62 -18.39 -27.54
C LEU A 240 30.80 -17.43 -28.73
N ILE A 241 30.58 -16.13 -28.51
CA ILE A 241 31.60 -15.05 -28.39
C ILE A 241 31.01 -14.00 -27.44
#